data_AF-A0A0B0D0W5-F1
#
_entry.id   AF-A0A0B0D0W5-F1
#
_cell.length_a   1.000
_cell.length_b   1.000
_cell.length_c   1.000
_cell.angle_alpha   90.00
_cell.angle_beta   90.00
_cell.angle_gamma   90.00
#
_symmetry.space_group_name_H-M   'P 1'
#
loop_
_entity.id
_entity.type
_entity.pdbx_description
1 polymer ?
#
loop_
_entity_poly.entity_id
_entity_poly.type
_entity_poly.pdbx_seq_one_letter_code
_entity_poly.pdbx_strand_id
1 'polypeptide(L)'
;MDFSLIITIFIIGFVGSYVSGMLGIGGSIIKYPMLLYIPPLLGFTAFTAHEVSGISAVQVFFATIGGVWAYRKGGYLNKSLILYMGVSILIG
;
A
#
# COMPACT_ATOMS: atom_id res chain seq x y z
N MET A 1 0.86 -22.41 -1.83
CA MET A 1 1.80 -21.36 -2.27
C MET A 1 3.20 -21.89 -2.02
N ASP A 2 4.05 -21.85 -3.05
CA ASP A 2 5.43 -22.29 -2.90
C ASP A 2 6.19 -21.40 -1.92
N PHE A 3 7.12 -21.99 -1.17
CA PHE A 3 7.90 -21.27 -0.16
C PHE A 3 8.69 -20.09 -0.76
N SER A 4 9.19 -20.27 -1.99
CA SER A 4 9.89 -19.21 -2.74
C SER A 4 8.97 -18.04 -3.12
N LEU A 5 7.71 -18.33 -3.47
CA LEU A 5 6.71 -17.30 -3.77
C LEU A 5 6.30 -16.52 -2.51
N ILE A 6 6.17 -17.20 -1.37
CA ILE A 6 5.91 -16.53 -0.07
C ILE A 6 7.03 -15.55 0.27
N ILE A 7 8.29 -15.97 0.15
CA ILE A 7 9.46 -15.11 0.38
C ILE A 7 9.46 -13.91 -0.58
N THR A 8 9.20 -14.17 -1.86
CA THR A 8 9.15 -13.13 -2.90
C THR A 8 8.12 -12.06 -2.57
N ILE A 9 6.88 -12.47 -2.26
CA ILE A 9 5.79 -11.54 -1.91
C ILE A 9 6.10 -10.81 -0.60
N PHE A 10 6.70 -11.49 0.38
CA PHE A 10 7.10 -10.87 1.63
C PHE A 10 8.14 -9.76 1.41
N ILE A 11 9.19 -10.02 0.61
CA ILE A 11 10.22 -9.02 0.30
C ILE A 11 9.62 -7.85 -0.48
N ILE A 12 8.81 -8.12 -1.50
CA ILE A 12 8.11 -7.07 -2.27
C ILE A 12 7.22 -6.24 -1.35
N GLY A 13 6.42 -6.91 -0.52
CA GLY A 13 5.52 -6.27 0.42
C GLY A 13 6.27 -5.41 1.43
N PHE A 14 7.37 -5.91 2.00
CA PHE A 14 8.20 -5.21 2.96
C PHE A 14 8.90 -4.00 2.34
N VAL A 15 9.69 -4.21 1.27
CA VAL A 15 10.46 -3.14 0.62
C VAL A 15 9.55 -2.12 -0.04
N GLY A 16 8.56 -2.57 -0.81
CA GLY A 16 7.63 -1.69 -1.51
C GLY A 16 6.82 -0.82 -0.55
N SER A 17 6.30 -1.41 0.54
CA SER A 17 5.53 -0.67 1.53
C SER A 17 6.41 0.24 2.39
N TYR A 18 7.64 -0.17 2.72
CA TYR A 18 8.57 0.66 3.48
C TYR A 18 8.94 1.92 2.70
N VAL A 19 9.41 1.78 1.46
CA VAL A 19 9.82 2.92 0.62
C VAL A 19 8.63 3.83 0.34
N SER A 20 7.47 3.28 -0.05
CA SER A 20 6.31 4.12 -0.36
C SER A 20 5.65 4.71 0.89
N GLY A 21 5.82 4.09 2.07
CA GLY A 21 5.45 4.66 3.36
C GLY A 21 6.28 5.90 3.71
N MET A 22 7.59 5.88 3.45
CA MET A 22 8.47 7.05 3.65
C MET A 22 8.12 8.21 2.71
N LEU A 23 7.66 7.92 1.49
CA LEU A 23 7.25 8.93 0.51
C LEU A 23 5.87 9.55 0.80
N GLY A 24 5.12 9.03 1.78
CA GLY A 24 3.82 9.57 2.18
C GLY A 24 2.66 9.27 1.23
N ILE A 25 2.83 8.35 0.26
CA ILE A 25 1.82 8.04 -0.77
C ILE A 25 1.10 6.70 -0.52
N GLY A 26 1.17 6.18 0.70
CA GLY A 26 0.33 5.04 1.12
C GLY A 26 0.75 3.67 0.58
N GLY A 27 2.04 3.41 0.32
CA GLY A 27 2.56 2.07 0.01
C GLY A 27 2.34 1.55 -1.41
N SER A 28 1.26 1.99 -2.06
CA SER A 28 0.70 1.30 -3.22
C SER A 28 1.31 1.66 -4.57
N ILE A 29 1.80 2.89 -4.75
CA ILE A 29 2.37 3.32 -6.03
C ILE A 29 3.58 2.46 -6.42
N ILE A 30 4.41 2.11 -5.43
CA ILE A 30 5.60 1.28 -5.66
C ILE A 30 5.23 -0.21 -5.64
N LYS A 31 4.40 -0.64 -4.69
CA LYS A 31 4.04 -2.05 -4.53
C LYS A 31 3.24 -2.61 -5.72
N TYR A 32 2.39 -1.80 -6.34
CA TYR A 32 1.56 -2.21 -7.47
C TYR A 32 2.37 -2.75 -8.67
N PRO A 33 3.29 -1.99 -9.28
CA PRO A 33 4.12 -2.49 -10.37
C PRO A 33 5.03 -3.64 -9.91
N MET A 34 5.53 -3.61 -8.66
CA MET A 34 6.37 -4.69 -8.16
C MET A 34 5.63 -6.04 -8.11
N LEU A 35 4.37 -6.06 -7.64
CA LEU A 35 3.56 -7.28 -7.62
C LEU A 35 3.14 -7.75 -9.02
N LEU A 36 2.96 -6.83 -9.98
CA LEU A 36 2.63 -7.19 -11.36
C LEU A 36 3.83 -7.75 -12.13
N TYR A 37 5.03 -7.20 -11.94
CA TYR A 37 6.17 -7.50 -12.82
C TYR A 37 7.20 -8.44 -12.20
N ILE A 38 7.45 -8.36 -10.89
CA ILE A 38 8.53 -9.16 -10.27
C ILE A 38 8.20 -10.67 -10.21
N PRO A 39 7.01 -11.10 -9.76
CA PRO A 39 6.69 -12.53 -9.72
C PRO A 39 6.77 -13.21 -11.10
N PRO A 40 6.24 -12.63 -12.20
CA PRO A 40 6.43 -13.19 -13.54
C PRO A 40 7.89 -13.25 -14.00
N LEU A 41 8.69 -12.23 -13.69
CA LEU A 41 10.12 -12.22 -14.03
C LEU A 41 10.90 -13.33 -13.33
N LEU A 42 10.43 -13.79 -12.17
CA LEU A 42 11.01 -14.91 -11.42
C LEU A 42 10.43 -16.27 -11.81
N GLY A 43 9.54 -16.32 -12.82
CA GLY A 43 8.92 -17.56 -13.31
C GLY A 43 7.66 -17.99 -12.55
N PHE A 44 7.11 -17.15 -11.67
CA PHE A 44 5.83 -17.42 -11.00
C PHE A 44 4.64 -16.99 -11.86
N THR A 45 3.45 -17.51 -11.51
CA THR A 45 2.18 -17.06 -12.10
C THR A 45 1.97 -15.57 -11.86
N ALA A 46 1.61 -14.85 -12.93
CA ALA A 46 1.33 -13.42 -12.85
C ALA A 46 0.07 -13.14 -12.02
N PHE A 47 0.16 -12.15 -11.14
CA PHE A 47 -1.01 -11.57 -10.51
C PHE A 47 -1.77 -10.74 -11.53
N THR A 48 -3.09 -10.77 -11.44
CA THR A 48 -3.95 -9.89 -12.21
C THR A 48 -3.94 -8.48 -11.63
N ALA A 49 -4.19 -7.48 -12.47
CA ALA A 49 -4.38 -6.10 -12.03
C ALA A 49 -5.46 -5.98 -10.93
N HIS A 50 -6.48 -6.86 -10.98
CA HIS A 50 -7.56 -6.89 -10.01
C HIS A 50 -7.07 -7.37 -8.63
N GLU A 51 -6.34 -8.48 -8.56
CA GLU A 51 -5.75 -8.99 -7.32
C GLU A 51 -4.79 -7.98 -6.69
N VAL A 52 -3.91 -7.39 -7.51
CA VAL A 52 -2.94 -6.39 -7.02
C VAL A 52 -3.65 -5.13 -6.52
N SER A 53 -4.73 -4.71 -7.17
CA SER A 53 -5.55 -3.57 -6.72
C SER A 53 -6.21 -3.84 -5.36
N GLY A 54 -6.77 -5.04 -5.15
CA GLY A 54 -7.35 -5.44 -3.88
C GLY A 54 -6.33 -5.45 -2.73
N ILE A 55 -5.15 -6.03 -2.97
CA ILE A 55 -4.03 -6.04 -2.00
C ILE A 55 -3.55 -4.62 -1.69
N SER A 56 -3.56 -3.72 -2.68
CA SER A 56 -3.16 -2.33 -2.53
C SER A 56 -4.17 -1.55 -1.69
N ALA A 57 -5.47 -1.69 -1.98
CA ALA A 57 -6.54 -1.03 -1.24
C ALA A 57 -6.53 -1.36 0.26
N VAL A 58 -6.43 -2.65 0.61
CA VAL A 58 -6.37 -3.09 2.01
C VAL A 58 -5.13 -2.52 2.70
N GLN A 59 -3.97 -2.54 2.05
CA GLN A 59 -2.75 -2.03 2.65
C GLN A 59 -2.79 -0.50 2.83
N VAL A 60 -3.28 0.28 1.85
CA VAL A 60 -3.41 1.74 1.99
C VAL A 60 -4.34 2.08 3.14
N PHE A 61 -5.45 1.37 3.26
CA PHE A 61 -6.40 1.56 4.33
C PHE A 61 -5.72 1.44 5.72
N PHE A 62 -5.05 0.31 5.98
CA PHE A 62 -4.36 0.11 7.26
C PHE A 62 -3.16 1.04 7.45
N ALA A 63 -2.36 1.29 6.40
CA ALA A 63 -1.22 2.18 6.49
C ALA A 63 -1.63 3.63 6.80
N THR A 64 -2.74 4.09 6.21
CA THR A 64 -3.26 5.45 6.43
C THR A 64 -3.80 5.60 7.85
N ILE A 65 -4.54 4.60 8.36
CA ILE A 65 -4.99 4.58 9.77
C ILE A 65 -3.80 4.58 10.72
N GLY A 66 -2.79 3.76 10.45
CA GLY A 66 -1.55 3.73 11.22
C GLY A 66 -0.83 5.08 11.23
N GLY A 67 -0.76 5.76 10.07
CA GLY A 67 -0.19 7.10 9.95
C GLY A 67 -0.96 8.14 10.76
N VAL A 68 -2.29 8.17 10.63
CA VAL A 68 -3.15 9.06 11.44
C VAL A 68 -2.93 8.80 12.93
N TRP A 69 -2.88 7.54 13.36
CA TRP A 69 -2.66 7.19 14.76
C TRP A 69 -1.27 7.61 15.27
N ALA A 70 -0.23 7.42 14.46
CA ALA A 70 1.14 7.81 14.81
C ALA A 70 1.27 9.33 14.96
N TYR A 71 0.66 10.11 14.08
CA TYR A 71 0.77 11.58 14.08
C TYR A 71 -0.35 12.31 14.85
N ARG A 72 -1.32 11.59 15.44
CA ARG A 72 -2.51 12.18 16.09
C ARG A 72 -2.21 13.21 17.19
N LYS A 73 -1.05 13.10 17.85
CA LYS A 73 -0.65 13.98 18.97
C LYS A 73 0.41 15.02 18.58
N GLY A 74 0.95 14.98 17.36
CA GLY A 74 2.11 15.79 16.98
C GLY A 74 1.79 17.18 16.43
N GLY A 75 0.51 17.57 16.33
CA GLY A 75 0.12 18.84 15.68
C GLY A 75 0.30 18.86 14.16
N TYR A 76 0.87 17.81 13.56
CA TYR A 76 1.14 17.69 12.12
C TYR A 76 -0.10 17.40 11.25
N LEU A 77 -1.25 17.10 11.86
CA LEU A 77 -2.48 16.72 11.13
C LEU A 77 -3.50 17.86 11.15
N ASN A 78 -3.82 18.41 9.97
CA ASN A 78 -4.94 19.33 9.82
C ASN A 78 -6.26 18.56 9.70
N LYS A 79 -6.97 18.42 10.84
CA LYS A 79 -8.21 17.65 10.92
C LYS A 79 -9.31 18.16 10.00
N SER A 80 -9.46 19.48 9.86
CA SER A 80 -10.50 20.06 9.01
C SER A 80 -10.26 19.71 7.54
N LEU A 81 -9.02 19.82 7.06
CA LEU A 81 -8.67 19.47 5.68
C LEU A 81 -8.83 17.97 5.42
N ILE A 82 -8.36 17.13 6.35
CA ILE A 82 -8.50 15.67 6.26
C ILE A 82 -9.98 15.27 6.18
N LEU A 83 -10.85 15.88 7.00
CA LEU A 83 -12.26 15.55 7.03
C LEU A 83 -12.98 16.04 5.77
N TYR A 84 -12.70 17.26 5.32
CA TYR A 84 -13.30 17.82 4.11
C TYR A 84 -12.92 17.01 2.86
N MET A 85 -11.62 16.76 2.66
CA MET A 85 -11.15 15.96 1.52
C MET A 85 -11.54 14.49 1.64
N GLY A 86 -11.46 13.91 2.84
CA GLY A 86 -11.79 12.51 3.08
C GLY A 86 -13.25 12.18 2.82
N VAL A 87 -14.17 13.07 3.19
CA VAL A 87 -15.61 12.90 2.88
C VAL A 87 -15.85 12.94 1.37
N SER A 88 -15.19 13.85 0.63
CA SER A 88 -15.28 13.86 -0.84
C SER A 88 -14.75 12.58 -1.47
N ILE A 89 -13.65 12.01 -0.95
CA ILE A 89 -13.08 10.73 -1.42
C ILE A 89 -14.02 9.55 -1.11
N LEU A 90 -14.78 9.58 -0.02
CA LEU A 90 -15.73 8.52 0.35
C LEU A 90 -17.03 8.56 -0.47
N ILE A 91 -17.45 9.77 -0.91
CA ILE A 91 -18.68 9.96 -1.70
C ILE A 91 -18.43 9.66 -3.18
N GLY A 92 -17.24 10.02 -3.69
CA GLY A 92 -16.82 9.71 -5.06
C GLY A 92 -16.61 8.21 -5.28
#